data_AF-A0A2J2HGC5-F1
#
_entry.id   AF-A0A2J2HGC5-F1
#
_cell.length_a   1.000
_cell.length_b   1.000
_cell.length_c   1.000
_cell.angle_alpha   90.00
_cell.angle_beta   90.00
_cell.angle_gamma   90.00
#
_symmetry.space_group_name_H-M   'P 1'
#
loop_
_entity.id
_entity.type
_entity.pdbx_description
1 polymer ?
#
loop_
_entity_poly.entity_id
_entity_poly.type
_entity_poly.pdbx_seq_one_letter_code
_entity_poly.pdbx_strand_id
1 'polypeptide(L)' 'MKALKILLDTSFLLPIVGVKVEGDVDDLLKRLWVKFRNREVEIYYTELNLLEISWILSRRAYDPRIQQYLRQ' A
#
# COMPACT_ATOMS: atom_id res chain seq x y z
N MET A 1 -17.77 10.79 -17.29
CA MET A 1 -16.30 10.91 -17.31
C MET A 1 -15.70 9.54 -17.09
N LYS A 2 -14.58 9.21 -17.72
CA LYS A 2 -13.87 7.94 -17.48
C LYS A 2 -13.11 8.04 -16.16
N ALA A 3 -13.26 7.06 -15.28
CA ALA A 3 -12.53 7.03 -14.01
C ALA A 3 -11.02 6.90 -14.26
N LEU A 4 -10.22 7.59 -13.45
CA LEU A 4 -8.77 7.48 -13.54
C LEU A 4 -8.33 6.12 -13.01
N LYS A 5 -7.56 5.37 -13.81
CA LYS A 5 -7.02 4.08 -13.40
C LYS A 5 -5.70 4.29 -12.68
N ILE A 6 -5.60 3.81 -11.46
CA ILE A 6 -4.41 3.94 -10.62
C ILE A 6 -3.91 2.54 -10.29
N LEU A 7 -2.67 2.25 -10.66
CA LEU A 7 -1.96 1.08 -10.20
C LEU A 7 -1.19 1.46 -8.93
N LEU A 8 -1.49 0.79 -7.82
CA LEU A 8 -0.76 1.00 -6.57
C LEU A 8 0.56 0.26 -6.61
N ASP A 9 1.61 0.97 -6.19
CA ASP A 9 2.89 0.36 -5.85
C ASP A 9 2.78 -0.43 -4.53
N THR A 10 3.72 -1.36 -4.33
CA THR A 10 3.79 -2.20 -3.12
C THR A 10 3.80 -1.37 -1.84
N SER A 11 4.49 -0.22 -1.82
CA SER A 11 4.56 0.67 -0.65
C SER A 11 3.18 1.13 -0.15
N PHE A 12 2.19 1.30 -1.03
CA PHE A 12 0.82 1.69 -0.66
C PHE A 12 -0.03 0.55 -0.12
N LEU A 13 0.38 -0.70 -0.37
CA LEU A 13 -0.31 -1.90 0.09
C LEU A 13 0.26 -2.41 1.43
N LEU A 14 1.50 -2.05 1.75
CA LEU A 14 2.17 -2.44 2.99
C LEU A 14 1.42 -2.07 4.28
N PRO A 15 0.80 -0.88 4.42
CA PRO A 15 0.01 -0.55 5.61
C PRO A 15 -1.14 -1.53 5.87
N ILE A 16 -1.73 -2.10 4.82
CA ILE A 16 -2.85 -3.06 4.90
C ILE A 16 -2.42 -4.35 5.61
N VAL A 17 -1.16 -4.75 5.44
CA VAL A 17 -0.58 -5.95 6.07
C VAL A 17 0.17 -5.65 7.36
N GLY A 18 -0.06 -4.47 7.96
CA GLY A 18 0.55 -4.09 9.24
C GLY A 18 1.99 -3.57 9.15
N VAL A 19 2.49 -3.30 7.94
CA VAL A 19 3.81 -2.71 7.73
C VAL A 19 3.69 -1.19 7.72
N LYS A 20 4.30 -0.54 8.72
CA LYS A 20 4.43 0.93 8.74
C LYS A 20 5.37 1.41 7.63
N VAL A 21 4.95 2.46 6.95
CA VAL A 21 5.71 3.16 5.90
C VAL A 21 5.93 4.60 6.37
N GLU A 22 7.09 5.19 6.06
CA GLU A 22 7.33 6.61 6.35
C GLU A 22 6.48 7.52 5.47
N GLY A 23 6.09 8.68 6.01
CA GLY A 23 5.39 9.72 5.28
C GLY A 23 3.86 9.63 5.36
N ASP A 24 3.19 10.43 4.51
CA ASP A 24 1.74 10.67 4.56
C ASP A 24 0.92 9.59 3.81
N VAL A 25 1.40 8.35 3.78
CA VAL A 25 0.75 7.24 3.04
C VAL A 25 -0.67 7.02 3.53
N ASP A 26 -0.89 7.01 4.84
CA ASP A 26 -2.22 6.82 5.43
C ASP A 26 -3.20 7.94 5.03
N ASP A 27 -2.72 9.18 4.98
CA ASP A 27 -3.55 10.33 4.59
C ASP A 27 -3.82 10.35 3.08
N LEU A 28 -2.86 9.93 2.26
CA LEU A 28 -3.09 9.72 0.83
C LEU A 28 -4.14 8.62 0.61
N LEU A 29 -4.03 7.48 1.30
CA LEU A 29 -4.97 6.36 1.20
C LEU A 29 -6.39 6.79 1.61
N LYS A 30 -6.55 7.60 2.66
CA LYS A 30 -7.86 8.18 3.05
C LYS A 30 -8.45 9.06 1.95
N ARG A 31 -7.64 9.93 1.33
CA ARG A 31 -8.11 10.78 0.21
C ARG A 31 -8.47 9.94 -1.01
N LEU A 32 -7.66 8.93 -1.32
CA LEU A 32 -7.89 8.01 -2.43
C LEU A 32 -9.18 7.20 -2.22
N TRP A 33 -9.47 6.80 -0.97
CA TRP A 33 -10.71 6.13 -0.60
C TRP A 33 -11.95 6.97 -0.91
N VAL A 34 -11.95 8.26 -0.58
CA VAL A 34 -13.06 9.17 -0.91
C VAL A 34 -13.29 9.21 -2.43
N LYS A 35 -12.22 9.32 -3.21
CA LYS A 35 -12.30 9.34 -4.69
C LYS A 35 -12.82 8.01 -5.25
N PHE A 36 -12.37 6.90 -4.68
CA PHE A 36 -12.83 5.57 -5.07
C PHE A 36 -14.34 5.39 -4.79
N ARG A 37 -14.80 5.84 -3.62
CA ARG A 37 -16.22 5.85 -3.23
C ARG A 37 -17.08 6.70 -4.17
N ASN A 38 -16.54 7.82 -4.64
CA ASN A 38 -17.18 8.69 -5.63
C ASN A 38 -17.11 8.18 -7.07
N ARG A 39 -16.50 7.01 -7.32
CA ARG A 39 -16.26 6.45 -8.66
C ARG A 39 -15.41 7.36 -9.57
N GLU A 40 -14.58 8.21 -8.97
CA GLU A 40 -13.64 9.08 -9.69
C GLU A 40 -12.38 8.31 -10.13
N VAL A 41 -12.05 7.24 -9.41
CA VAL A 41 -10.86 6.42 -9.64
C VAL A 41 -11.19 4.93 -9.57
N GLU A 42 -10.42 4.14 -10.32
CA GLU A 42 -10.36 2.68 -10.23
C GLU A 42 -8.97 2.29 -9.72
N ILE A 43 -8.91 1.43 -8.71
CA ILE A 43 -7.66 1.03 -8.04
C ILE A 43 -7.31 -0.39 -8.47
N TYR A 44 -6.05 -0.56 -8.88
CA TYR A 44 -5.48 -1.83 -9.30
C TYR A 44 -4.18 -2.12 -8.54
N TYR A 45 -3.81 -3.40 -8.49
CA TYR A 45 -2.49 -3.88 -8.07
C TYR A 45 -2.09 -5.03 -9.00
N THR A 46 -0.82 -5.40 -9.01
CA THR A 46 -0.32 -6.56 -9.75
C THR A 46 -0.08 -7.75 -8.82
N GLU A 47 -0.08 -8.96 -9.36
CA GLU A 47 0.33 -10.16 -8.63
C GLU A 47 1.79 -10.07 -8.13
N LEU A 48 2.65 -9.33 -8.85
CA LEU A 48 4.02 -9.05 -8.41
C LEU A 48 4.06 -8.25 -7.11
N ASN A 49 3.11 -7.31 -6.90
CA ASN A 49 3.01 -6.60 -5.62
C ASN A 49 2.72 -7.56 -4.47
N LEU A 50 1.89 -8.59 -4.68
CA LEU A 50 1.60 -9.60 -3.65
C LEU A 50 2.82 -10.47 -3.34
N LEU A 51 3.61 -10.84 -4.35
CA LEU A 51 4.87 -11.57 -4.15
C LEU A 51 5.87 -10.74 -3.36
N GLU A 52 5.99 -9.45 -3.67
CA GLU A 52 6.88 -8.54 -2.94
C GLU A 52 6.45 -8.36 -1.49
N ILE A 53 5.15 -8.18 -1.23
CA ILE A 53 4.61 -8.14 0.14
C ILE A 53 4.93 -9.44 0.87
N SER A 54 4.72 -10.59 0.23
CA SER A 54 5.00 -11.91 0.83
C SER A 54 6.47 -12.05 1.20
N TRP A 55 7.38 -11.57 0.34
CA TRP A 55 8.81 -11.53 0.61
C TRP A 55 9.18 -10.57 1.74
N ILE A 56 8.58 -9.39 1.79
CA ILE A 56 8.78 -8.41 2.88
C ILE A 56 8.32 -9.01 4.21
N LEU A 57 7.15 -9.67 4.24
CA LEU A 57 6.61 -10.29 5.43
C LEU A 57 7.42 -11.52 5.87
N SER A 58 7.89 -12.36 4.95
CA SER A 58 8.72 -13.53 5.28
C SER A 58 10.05 -13.12 5.92
N ARG A 59 10.64 -12.02 5.48
CA ARG A 59 11.85 -11.43 6.10
C ARG A 59 11.58 -10.80 7.47
N ARG A 60 10.33 -10.37 7.73
CA ARG A 60 9.89 -9.74 8.98
C ARG A 60 9.38 -10.72 10.04
N ALA A 61 9.41 -12.03 9.79
CA ALA A 61 9.08 -13.06 10.78
C ALA A 61 10.06 -13.13 11.98
N TYR A 62 10.87 -12.08 12.22
CA TYR A 62 11.63 -11.90 13.44
C TYR A 62 11.37 -10.50 14.05
N ASP A 63 10.70 -10.55 15.20
CA ASP A 63 10.38 -9.51 16.20
C ASP A 63 9.24 -8.49 15.88
N PRO A 64 8.06 -8.61 16.55
CA PRO A 64 6.95 -7.66 16.44
C PRO A 64 7.24 -6.23 16.95
N ARG A 65 8.45 -5.95 17.44
CA ARG A 65 8.89 -4.62 17.90
C ARG A 65 9.76 -3.87 16.90
N ILE A 66 10.17 -4.50 15.79
CA ILE A 66 11.05 -3.86 14.81
C ILE A 66 10.20 -3.02 13.83
N GLN A 67 10.12 -1.71 14.10
CA GLN A 67 9.70 -0.73 13.11
C GLN A 67 10.85 -0.47 12.14
N GLN A 68 10.87 -1.20 11.03
CA GLN A 68 11.75 -0.85 9.92
C GLN A 68 10.99 0.02 8.93
N TYR A 69 11.38 1.29 8.92
CA TYR A 69 11.05 2.25 7.88
C TYR A 69 11.69 1.81 6.56
N LEU A 70 10.87 1.52 5.56
CA LEU A 70 11.33 1.39 4.19
C LEU A 70 11.59 2.79 3.66
N ARG A 71 12.86 3.21 3.64
CA ARG A 71 13.29 4.36 2.86
C ARG A 71 13.24 3.99 1.39
N GLN A 72 12.40 4.72 0.65
CA GLN A 72 12.39 4.72 -0.82
C GLN A 72 13.54 5.56 -1.35
#